data_AF-A0A1H0AVK0-F1
#
_entry.id   AF-A0A1H0AVK0-F1
#
_cell.length_a   1.000
_cell.length_b   1.000
_cell.length_c   1.000
_cell.angle_alpha   90.00
_cell.angle_beta   90.00
_cell.angle_gamma   90.00
#
_symmetry.space_group_name_H-M   'P 1'
#
loop_
_entity.id
_entity.type
_entity.pdbx_description
1 polymer ?
#
loop_
_entity_poly.entity_id
_entity_poly.type
_entity_poly.pdbx_seq_one_letter_code
_entity_poly.pdbx_strand_id
1 'polypeptide(L)'
;MSSPARSRPSGELLLVALLAGLGAYTLATTPSIMVPPMAENAGPRLFPYLIGGLLVGVAVLLGVQVLRGRSAPPEEGEDVDPDGRTDWRAVVLLIVLFTAHAVLIEPIGWPLAAALLFSGVAVVLGARTWWLIVVSALVLAVGLWAVFVFGLGAYLPGGPLQGLVHGFA
;
A
#
# COMPACT_ATOMS: atom_id res chain seq x y z
N MET A 1 17.02 38.74 -14.53
CA MET A 1 15.90 38.63 -13.58
C MET A 1 14.85 37.72 -14.21
N SER A 2 14.97 36.42 -14.00
CA SER A 2 14.01 35.41 -14.46
C SER A 2 12.85 35.35 -13.45
N SER A 3 11.63 35.54 -13.93
CA SER A 3 10.42 35.51 -13.11
C SER A 3 10.16 34.08 -12.59
N PRO A 4 9.84 33.86 -11.30
CA PRO A 4 9.51 32.53 -10.81
C PRO A 4 8.20 32.07 -11.46
N ALA A 5 8.25 30.94 -12.17
CA ALA A 5 7.07 30.29 -12.72
C ALA A 5 6.19 29.81 -11.57
N ARG A 6 5.11 30.55 -11.30
CA ARG A 6 4.08 30.20 -10.32
C ARG A 6 3.47 28.86 -10.76
N SER A 7 3.58 27.80 -9.96
CA SER A 7 2.87 26.54 -10.23
C SER A 7 1.38 26.85 -10.38
N ARG A 8 0.77 26.40 -11.47
CA ARG A 8 -0.65 26.68 -11.71
C ARG A 8 -1.48 25.78 -10.78
N PRO A 9 -2.49 26.31 -10.09
CA PRO A 9 -3.34 25.55 -9.15
C PRO A 9 -4.10 24.38 -9.78
N SER A 10 -4.03 24.21 -11.11
CA SER A 10 -4.69 23.13 -11.86
C SER A 10 -4.21 21.73 -11.49
N GLY A 11 -2.91 21.54 -11.18
CA GLY A 11 -2.36 20.22 -10.85
C GLY A 11 -2.83 19.72 -9.47
N GLU A 12 -2.78 20.59 -8.47
CA GLU A 12 -3.24 20.28 -7.11
C GLU A 12 -4.75 20.03 -7.08
N LEU A 13 -5.54 20.83 -7.80
CA LEU A 13 -6.98 20.63 -7.91
C LEU A 13 -7.32 19.33 -8.66
N LEU A 14 -6.54 18.94 -9.67
CA LEU A 14 -6.71 17.65 -10.33
C LEU A 14 -6.45 16.50 -9.36
N LEU A 15 -5.38 16.56 -8.57
CA LEU A 15 -5.08 15.55 -7.55
C LEU A 15 -6.21 15.47 -6.51
N VAL A 16 -6.70 16.61 -6.01
CA VAL A 16 -7.87 16.68 -5.11
C VAL A 16 -9.08 15.99 -5.73
N ALA A 17 -9.40 16.31 -6.99
CA ALA A 17 -10.53 15.71 -7.70
C ALA A 17 -10.38 14.20 -7.89
N LEU A 18 -9.17 13.72 -8.21
CA LEU A 18 -8.86 12.29 -8.36
C LEU A 18 -9.02 11.55 -7.03
N LEU A 19 -8.43 12.07 -5.94
CA LEU A 19 -8.53 11.47 -4.61
C LEU A 19 -9.98 11.44 -4.12
N ALA A 20 -10.70 12.56 -4.26
CA ALA A 20 -12.12 12.65 -3.89
C ALA A 20 -12.98 11.70 -4.72
N GLY A 21 -12.75 11.64 -6.05
CA GLY A 21 -13.47 10.77 -6.96
C GLY A 21 -13.26 9.29 -6.66
N LEU A 22 -12.01 8.87 -6.47
CA LEU A 22 -11.68 7.48 -6.13
C LEU A 22 -12.19 7.10 -4.73
N GLY A 23 -12.06 8.01 -3.76
CA GLY A 23 -12.60 7.82 -2.42
C GLY A 23 -14.13 7.71 -2.40
N ALA A 24 -14.83 8.62 -3.09
CA ALA A 24 -16.29 8.57 -3.20
C ALA A 24 -16.77 7.32 -3.95
N TYR A 25 -16.10 6.96 -5.04
CA TYR A 25 -16.39 5.75 -5.80
C TYR A 25 -16.26 4.51 -4.93
N THR A 26 -15.13 4.34 -4.24
CA THR A 26 -14.90 3.20 -3.35
C THR A 26 -15.95 3.12 -2.23
N LEU A 27 -16.30 4.25 -1.60
CA LEU A 27 -17.36 4.29 -0.58
C LEU A 27 -18.74 3.92 -1.15
N ALA A 28 -19.05 4.36 -2.37
CA ALA A 28 -20.33 4.07 -3.02
C ALA A 28 -20.45 2.60 -3.46
N THR A 29 -19.35 1.96 -3.86
CA THR A 29 -19.37 0.56 -4.31
C THR A 29 -19.21 -0.45 -3.16
N THR A 30 -18.58 -0.07 -2.05
CA THR A 30 -18.36 -0.96 -0.89
C THR A 30 -19.62 -1.68 -0.38
N PRO A 31 -20.81 -1.05 -0.30
CA PRO A 31 -22.05 -1.73 0.11
C PRO A 31 -22.43 -2.92 -0.77
N SER A 32 -22.00 -2.94 -2.05
CA SER A 32 -22.29 -4.03 -2.98
C SER A 32 -21.44 -5.29 -2.76
N ILE A 33 -20.40 -5.20 -1.92
CA ILE A 33 -19.57 -6.36 -1.56
C ILE A 33 -20.42 -7.33 -0.73
N MET A 34 -20.59 -8.56 -1.23
CA MET A 34 -21.32 -9.61 -0.52
C MET A 34 -20.57 -10.01 0.76
N VAL A 35 -21.28 -10.02 1.90
CA VAL A 35 -20.71 -10.41 3.20
C VAL A 35 -21.34 -11.75 3.61
N PRO A 36 -20.54 -12.80 3.80
CA PRO A 36 -21.03 -14.08 4.32
C PRO A 36 -21.66 -13.90 5.73
N PRO A 37 -22.78 -14.57 6.04
CA PRO A 37 -23.43 -14.47 7.36
C PRO A 37 -22.56 -14.89 8.56
N MET A 38 -21.49 -15.67 8.32
CA MET A 38 -20.52 -16.14 9.31
C MET A 38 -19.35 -15.18 9.57
N ALA A 39 -19.38 -13.96 9.01
CA ALA A 39 -18.38 -12.95 9.33
C ALA A 39 -18.63 -12.41 10.76
N GLU A 40 -18.06 -13.05 11.78
CA GLU A 40 -18.14 -12.60 13.18
C GLU A 40 -17.27 -11.35 13.45
N ASN A 41 -16.32 -11.04 12.56
CA ASN A 41 -15.41 -9.89 12.66
C ASN A 41 -15.88 -8.70 11.80
N ALA A 42 -15.09 -7.61 11.77
CA ALA A 42 -15.39 -6.37 11.03
C ALA A 42 -15.70 -6.55 9.53
N GLY A 43 -15.35 -7.71 8.96
CA GLY A 43 -15.77 -8.16 7.64
C GLY A 43 -14.99 -7.51 6.49
N PRO A 44 -15.19 -8.00 5.25
CA PRO A 44 -14.41 -7.59 4.09
C PRO A 44 -14.66 -6.13 3.67
N ARG A 45 -15.71 -5.49 4.19
CA ARG A 45 -16.08 -4.10 3.89
C ARG A 45 -15.30 -3.07 4.69
N LEU A 46 -14.74 -3.42 5.86
CA LEU A 46 -14.05 -2.45 6.71
C LEU A 46 -12.87 -1.80 5.98
N PHE A 47 -12.03 -2.59 5.33
CA PHE A 47 -10.85 -2.08 4.62
C PHE A 47 -11.21 -1.08 3.51
N PRO A 48 -12.14 -1.38 2.58
CA PRO A 48 -12.63 -0.40 1.61
C PRO A 48 -13.21 0.88 2.22
N TYR A 49 -13.98 0.78 3.32
CA TYR A 49 -14.50 1.97 3.99
C TYR A 49 -13.39 2.85 4.59
N LEU A 50 -12.38 2.25 5.22
CA LEU A 50 -11.24 2.98 5.77
C LEU A 50 -10.44 3.70 4.69
N ILE A 51 -10.11 3.01 3.60
CA ILE A 51 -9.34 3.60 2.49
C ILE A 51 -10.16 4.67 1.78
N GLY A 52 -11.42 4.41 1.47
CA GLY A 52 -12.29 5.39 0.83
C GLY A 52 -12.48 6.65 1.69
N GLY A 53 -12.69 6.48 3.00
CA GLY A 53 -12.77 7.59 3.95
C GLY A 53 -11.48 8.38 4.05
N LEU A 54 -10.33 7.70 4.11
CA LEU A 54 -9.01 8.34 4.15
C LEU A 54 -8.75 9.16 2.87
N LEU A 55 -9.05 8.60 1.69
CA LEU A 55 -8.90 9.30 0.41
C LEU A 55 -9.74 10.58 0.36
N VAL A 56 -11.01 10.51 0.77
CA VAL A 56 -11.89 11.69 0.85
C VAL A 56 -11.36 12.68 1.88
N GLY A 57 -10.94 12.23 3.07
CA GLY A 57 -10.39 13.08 4.12
C GLY A 57 -9.14 13.84 3.65
N VAL A 58 -8.19 13.14 3.01
CA VAL A 58 -6.99 13.75 2.41
C VAL A 58 -7.37 14.73 1.31
N ALA A 59 -8.31 14.38 0.43
CA ALA A 59 -8.78 15.27 -0.62
C ALA A 59 -9.39 16.57 -0.07
N VAL A 60 -10.19 16.48 1.01
CA VAL A 60 -10.77 17.65 1.68
C VAL A 60 -9.68 18.51 2.31
N LEU A 61 -8.75 17.91 3.05
CA LEU A 61 -7.64 18.64 3.69
C LEU A 61 -6.75 19.33 2.66
N LEU A 62 -6.42 18.65 1.56
CA LEU A 62 -5.63 19.20 0.46
C LEU A 62 -6.41 20.32 -0.24
N GLY A 63 -7.69 20.10 -0.57
CA GLY A 63 -8.54 21.11 -1.18
C GLY A 63 -8.65 22.38 -0.34
N VAL A 64 -8.80 22.26 0.99
CA VAL A 64 -8.79 23.40 1.91
C VAL A 64 -7.44 24.12 1.89
N GLN A 65 -6.32 23.41 1.79
CA GLN A 65 -4.99 24.04 1.70
C GLN A 65 -4.83 24.82 0.38
N VAL A 66 -5.20 24.23 -0.75
CA VAL A 66 -5.16 24.87 -2.07
C VAL A 66 -6.05 26.12 -2.09
N LEU A 67 -7.27 26.03 -1.57
CA LEU A 67 -8.19 27.16 -1.48
C LEU A 67 -7.70 28.26 -0.52
N ARG A 68 -6.89 27.91 0.49
CA ARG A 68 -6.22 28.86 1.38
C ARG A 68 -4.94 29.46 0.77
N GLY A 69 -4.64 29.17 -0.49
CA GLY A 69 -3.43 29.63 -1.17
C GLY A 69 -2.15 28.98 -0.64
N ARG A 70 -2.26 27.89 0.11
CA ARG A 70 -1.13 27.06 0.54
C ARG A 70 -0.84 26.05 -0.57
N SER A 71 -0.25 26.53 -1.65
CA SER A 71 0.28 25.64 -2.68
C SER A 71 1.58 25.02 -2.19
N ALA A 72 1.80 23.78 -2.56
CA ALA A 72 3.11 23.19 -2.43
C ALA A 72 4.09 24.06 -3.23
N PRO A 73 5.31 24.32 -2.73
CA PRO A 73 6.39 24.78 -3.58
C PRO A 73 6.40 23.90 -4.84
N PRO A 74 6.66 24.45 -6.04
CA PRO A 74 6.88 23.60 -7.21
C PRO A 74 7.86 22.50 -6.78
N GLU A 75 7.43 21.24 -6.85
CA GLU A 75 8.35 20.14 -6.70
C GLU A 75 9.40 20.35 -7.79
N GLU A 76 10.61 20.77 -7.38
CA GLU A 76 11.80 20.46 -8.15
C GLU A 76 11.76 18.93 -8.22
N GLY A 77 11.30 18.41 -9.37
CA GLY A 77 10.95 17.01 -9.52
C GLY A 77 12.03 16.15 -8.88
N GLU A 78 11.66 15.44 -7.83
CA GLU A 78 12.48 14.57 -6.98
C GLU A 78 13.69 14.01 -7.74
N ASP A 79 14.83 14.72 -7.73
CA ASP A 79 16.04 14.42 -8.51
C ASP A 79 15.77 13.64 -9.82
N VAL A 80 14.77 14.07 -10.60
CA VAL A 80 14.45 13.40 -11.86
C VAL A 80 15.51 13.85 -12.83
N ASP A 81 16.63 13.13 -12.86
CA ASP A 81 17.61 13.22 -13.90
C ASP A 81 16.90 12.83 -15.21
N PRO A 82 16.61 13.79 -16.11
CA PRO A 82 15.94 13.47 -17.37
C PRO A 82 16.82 12.58 -18.27
N ASP A 83 18.12 12.49 -17.99
CA ASP A 83 19.08 11.58 -18.61
C ASP A 83 19.25 10.26 -17.82
N GLY A 84 18.61 10.16 -16.65
CA GLY A 84 18.59 9.01 -15.77
C GLY A 84 17.96 7.80 -16.46
N ARG A 85 18.78 6.78 -16.72
CA ARG A 85 18.31 5.56 -17.38
C ARG A 85 17.51 4.71 -16.40
N THR A 86 16.34 4.23 -16.81
CA THR A 86 15.57 3.25 -16.04
C THR A 86 16.43 2.03 -15.70
N ASP A 87 16.51 1.68 -14.42
CA ASP A 87 17.15 0.44 -13.99
C ASP A 87 16.25 -0.76 -14.31
N TRP A 88 16.36 -1.23 -15.55
CA TRP A 88 15.65 -2.42 -16.01
C TRP A 88 15.99 -3.69 -15.22
N ARG A 89 17.15 -3.76 -14.58
CA ARG A 89 17.51 -4.90 -13.74
C ARG A 89 16.67 -4.89 -12.47
N ALA A 90 16.56 -3.74 -11.81
CA ALA A 90 15.68 -3.60 -10.66
C ALA A 90 14.23 -3.94 -11.04
N VAL A 91 13.72 -3.42 -12.16
CA VAL A 91 12.37 -3.74 -12.65
C VAL A 91 12.15 -5.25 -12.82
N VAL A 92 13.05 -5.94 -13.53
CA VAL A 92 12.94 -7.40 -13.75
C VAL A 92 13.03 -8.17 -12.44
N LEU A 93 13.93 -7.78 -11.53
CA LEU A 93 14.05 -8.42 -10.21
C LEU A 93 12.80 -8.24 -9.38
N LEU A 94 12.18 -7.06 -9.39
CA LEU A 94 10.92 -6.81 -8.70
C LEU A 94 9.79 -7.68 -9.29
N ILE A 95 9.69 -7.78 -10.61
CA ILE A 95 8.71 -8.66 -11.27
C ILE A 95 8.92 -10.12 -10.83
N VAL A 96 10.17 -10.58 -10.79
CA VAL A 96 10.51 -11.94 -10.33
C VAL A 96 10.13 -12.13 -8.86
N LEU A 97 10.41 -11.16 -8.00
CA LEU A 97 10.05 -11.22 -6.58
C LEU A 97 8.53 -11.25 -6.36
N PHE A 98 7.76 -10.44 -7.08
CA PHE A 98 6.29 -10.49 -7.03
C PHE A 98 5.74 -11.81 -7.54
N THR A 99 6.30 -12.33 -8.64
CA THR A 99 5.92 -13.63 -9.19
C THR A 99 6.24 -14.75 -8.21
N ALA A 100 7.43 -14.73 -7.62
CA ALA A 100 7.85 -15.67 -6.59
C ALA A 100 6.93 -15.59 -5.38
N HIS A 101 6.59 -14.40 -4.89
CA HIS A 101 5.63 -14.23 -3.80
C HIS A 101 4.31 -14.94 -4.10
N ALA A 102 3.72 -14.70 -5.28
CA ALA A 102 2.46 -15.34 -5.68
C ALA A 102 2.56 -16.87 -5.67
N VAL A 103 3.65 -17.44 -6.20
CA VAL A 103 3.88 -18.90 -6.24
C VAL A 103 4.19 -19.47 -4.85
N LEU A 104 4.85 -18.73 -3.97
CA LEU A 104 5.26 -19.19 -2.64
C LEU A 104 4.14 -19.11 -1.59
N ILE A 105 3.05 -18.37 -1.83
CA ILE A 105 1.92 -18.27 -0.88
C ILE A 105 1.35 -19.65 -0.54
N GLU A 106 1.14 -20.51 -1.53
CA GLU A 106 0.56 -21.84 -1.34
C GLU A 106 1.47 -22.80 -0.55
N PRO A 107 2.77 -22.98 -0.89
CA PRO A 107 3.62 -23.94 -0.18
C PRO A 107 4.08 -23.50 1.22
N ILE A 108 4.39 -22.21 1.43
CA ILE A 108 5.02 -21.74 2.68
C ILE A 108 4.14 -20.77 3.48
N GLY A 109 2.95 -20.44 2.97
CA GLY A 109 2.05 -19.46 3.59
C GLY A 109 2.39 -18.02 3.22
N TRP A 110 1.36 -17.18 3.32
CA TRP A 110 1.42 -15.75 3.01
C TRP A 110 2.44 -14.98 3.86
N PRO A 111 2.57 -15.17 5.20
CA PRO A 111 3.49 -14.37 6.00
C PRO A 111 4.96 -14.57 5.61
N LEU A 112 5.36 -15.83 5.40
CA LEU A 112 6.73 -16.14 5.02
C LEU A 112 7.02 -15.72 3.58
N ALA A 113 6.07 -15.93 2.66
CA ALA A 113 6.18 -15.44 1.29
C ALA A 113 6.29 -13.90 1.25
N ALA A 114 5.55 -13.18 2.11
CA ALA A 114 5.61 -11.71 2.19
C ALA A 114 6.92 -11.23 2.81
N ALA A 115 7.44 -11.91 3.84
CA ALA A 115 8.74 -11.59 4.42
C ALA A 115 9.88 -11.72 3.40
N LEU A 116 9.83 -12.76 2.53
CA LEU A 116 10.77 -12.92 1.42
C LEU A 116 10.64 -11.80 0.39
N LEU A 117 9.41 -11.43 0.03
CA LEU A 117 9.14 -10.30 -0.88
C LEU A 117 9.73 -9.00 -0.32
N PHE A 118 9.37 -8.62 0.91
CA PHE A 118 9.84 -7.39 1.54
C PHE A 118 11.37 -7.36 1.70
N SER A 119 11.96 -8.48 2.09
CA SER A 119 13.42 -8.60 2.19
C SER A 119 14.08 -8.44 0.82
N GLY A 120 13.55 -9.11 -0.21
CA GLY A 120 14.07 -9.04 -1.57
C GLY A 120 13.96 -7.64 -2.16
N VAL A 121 12.82 -6.96 -1.97
CA VAL A 121 12.61 -5.58 -2.42
C VAL A 121 13.61 -4.65 -1.75
N ALA A 122 13.80 -4.76 -0.43
CA ALA A 122 14.78 -3.93 0.29
C ALA A 122 16.20 -4.13 -0.24
N VAL A 123 16.60 -5.37 -0.56
CA VAL A 123 17.91 -5.68 -1.15
C VAL A 123 18.05 -5.11 -2.55
N VAL A 124 17.02 -5.24 -3.40
CA VAL A 124 17.01 -4.67 -4.76
C VAL A 124 17.12 -3.16 -4.73
N LEU A 125 16.49 -2.50 -3.75
CA LEU A 125 16.59 -1.06 -3.51
C LEU A 125 17.90 -0.63 -2.81
N GLY A 126 18.81 -1.57 -2.58
CA GLY A 126 20.17 -1.28 -2.11
C GLY A 126 20.36 -1.28 -0.60
N ALA A 127 19.37 -1.68 0.20
CA ALA A 127 19.55 -1.83 1.64
C ALA A 127 20.63 -2.88 1.95
N ARG A 128 21.57 -2.55 2.85
CA ARG A 128 22.73 -3.42 3.18
C ARG A 128 22.71 -3.98 4.60
N THR A 129 21.80 -3.52 5.45
CA THR A 129 21.72 -3.98 6.84
C THR A 129 20.84 -5.22 6.93
N TRP A 130 21.41 -6.38 6.54
CA TRP A 130 20.70 -7.65 6.39
C TRP A 130 19.82 -8.04 7.59
N TRP A 131 20.28 -7.83 8.82
CA TRP A 131 19.50 -8.18 10.00
C TRP A 131 18.22 -7.30 10.11
N LEU A 132 18.34 -5.99 9.87
CA LEU A 132 17.20 -5.08 9.89
C LEU A 132 16.23 -5.40 8.76
N ILE A 133 16.75 -5.77 7.59
CA ILE A 133 15.93 -6.18 6.44
C ILE A 133 15.06 -7.38 6.83
N VAL A 134 15.68 -8.46 7.31
CA VAL A 134 14.96 -9.69 7.65
C VAL A 134 13.99 -9.48 8.82
N VAL A 135 14.42 -8.78 9.88
CA VAL A 135 13.56 -8.55 11.06
C VAL A 135 12.39 -7.63 10.72
N SER A 136 12.63 -6.50 10.04
CA SER A 136 11.54 -5.60 9.66
C SER A 136 10.57 -6.26 8.69
N ALA A 137 11.07 -7.01 7.70
CA ALA A 137 10.24 -7.75 6.76
C ALA A 137 9.37 -8.79 7.46
N LEU A 138 9.94 -9.57 8.39
CA LEU A 138 9.20 -10.57 9.15
C LEU A 138 8.14 -9.93 10.05
N VAL A 139 8.50 -8.89 10.80
CA VAL A 139 7.57 -8.17 11.69
C VAL A 139 6.42 -7.56 10.88
N LEU A 140 6.70 -6.90 9.75
CA LEU A 140 5.68 -6.32 8.89
C LEU A 140 4.78 -7.40 8.29
N ALA A 141 5.35 -8.50 7.77
CA ALA A 141 4.59 -9.57 7.16
C ALA A 141 3.66 -10.28 8.17
N VAL A 142 4.18 -10.64 9.34
CA VAL A 142 3.37 -11.27 10.40
C VAL A 142 2.33 -10.30 10.95
N GLY A 143 2.69 -9.02 11.15
CA GLY A 143 1.78 -7.99 11.63
C GLY A 143 0.61 -7.74 10.67
N LEU A 144 0.90 -7.59 9.37
CA LEU A 144 -0.12 -7.47 8.33
C LEU A 144 -1.02 -8.70 8.31
N TRP A 145 -0.44 -9.90 8.30
CA TRP A 145 -1.22 -11.13 8.32
C TRP A 145 -2.15 -11.20 9.54
N ALA A 146 -1.65 -10.88 10.74
CA ALA A 146 -2.45 -10.87 11.95
C ALA A 146 -3.60 -9.85 11.88
N VAL A 147 -3.34 -8.63 11.39
CA VAL A 147 -4.37 -7.60 11.20
C VAL A 147 -5.47 -8.07 10.23
N PHE A 148 -5.09 -8.73 9.14
CA PHE A 148 -6.07 -9.19 8.16
C PHE A 148 -6.85 -10.42 8.65
N VAL A 149 -6.18 -11.40 9.24
CA VAL A 149 -6.81 -12.62 9.74
C VAL A 149 -7.69 -12.34 10.95
N PHE A 150 -7.14 -11.69 11.99
CA PHE A 150 -7.87 -11.45 13.24
C PHE A 150 -8.72 -10.18 13.20
N GLY A 151 -8.26 -9.12 12.53
CA GLY A 151 -9.00 -7.86 12.47
C GLY A 151 -10.12 -7.85 11.43
N LEU A 152 -9.85 -8.35 10.22
CA LEU A 152 -10.81 -8.31 9.11
C LEU A 152 -11.56 -9.64 8.91
N GLY A 153 -11.09 -10.74 9.51
CA GLY A 153 -11.60 -12.08 9.21
C GLY A 153 -11.23 -12.55 7.81
N ALA A 154 -10.17 -12.00 7.21
CA ALA A 154 -9.71 -12.40 5.89
C ALA A 154 -8.95 -13.72 5.96
N TYR A 155 -9.21 -14.63 5.02
CA TYR A 155 -8.47 -15.88 4.92
C TYR A 155 -7.14 -15.67 4.18
N LEU A 156 -6.03 -15.90 4.86
CA LEU A 156 -4.68 -15.90 4.31
C LEU A 156 -3.96 -17.17 4.77
N PRO A 157 -3.43 -18.01 3.85
CA PRO A 157 -2.74 -19.24 4.22
C PRO A 157 -1.61 -18.95 5.21
N GLY A 158 -1.69 -19.47 6.44
CA GLY A 158 -0.67 -19.27 7.46
C GLY A 158 0.59 -20.10 7.21
N GLY A 159 0.52 -21.12 6.35
CA GLY A 159 1.60 -22.08 6.15
C GLY A 159 1.96 -22.77 7.48
N PRO A 160 3.25 -22.86 7.84
CA PRO A 160 3.68 -23.40 9.14
C PRO A 160 3.07 -22.69 10.36
N LEU A 161 2.69 -21.41 10.23
CA LEU A 161 2.06 -20.64 11.31
C LEU A 161 0.58 -20.97 11.51
N GLN A 162 -0.03 -21.72 10.60
CA GLN A 162 -1.44 -22.11 10.69
C GLN A 162 -1.73 -22.97 11.93
N GLY A 163 -0.75 -23.77 12.37
CA GLY A 163 -0.85 -24.55 13.61
C GLY A 163 -0.99 -23.71 14.87
N LEU A 164 -0.50 -22.47 14.89
CA LEU A 164 -0.67 -21.55 16.01
C LEU A 164 -2.08 -20.98 16.07
N VAL A 165 -2.75 -20.79 14.92
CA VAL A 165 -4.10 -20.22 14.85
C VAL A 165 -5.15 -21.21 15.31
N HIS A 166 -5.00 -22.49 14.97
CA HIS A 166 -5.90 -23.56 15.41
C HIS A 166 -5.79 -23.87 16.92
N GLY A 167 -4.73 -23.40 17.60
CA GLY A 167 -4.59 -23.54 19.05
C GLY A 167 -5.40 -22.52 19.88
N PHE A 168 -5.98 -21.50 19.23
CA PHE A 168 -6.79 -20.46 19.86
C PHE A 168 -8.26 -20.43 19.38
N ALA A 169 -8.68 -21.44 18.60
CA ALA A 169 -10.04 -21.60 18.10
C ALA A 169 -10.77 -22.74 18.81
#